data_AF-K2EEY7-F1
#
_entry.id   AF-K2EEY7-F1
#
_cell.length_a   1.000
_cell.length_b   1.000
_cell.length_c   1.000
_cell.angle_alpha   90.00
_cell.angle_beta   90.00
_cell.angle_gamma   90.00
#
_symmetry.space_group_name_H-M   'P 1'
#
loop_
_entity.id
_entity.type
_entity.pdbx_description
1 polymer ?
#
loop_
_entity_poly.entity_id
_entity_poly.type
_entity_poly.pdbx_seq_one_letter_code
_entity_poly.pdbx_strand_id
1 'polypeptide(L)' 'PKTALIMGSEGGGIQPLLQKKACRSIFIPMAGHIRSLNVAQATAVLLALWNRGPR' A
#
# COMPACT_ATOMS: atom_id res chain seq x y z
N PRO A 1 -10.98 13.60 4.35
CA PRO A 1 -10.85 13.94 2.91
C PRO A 1 -11.13 12.68 2.09
N LYS A 2 -11.61 12.82 0.84
CA LYS A 2 -11.74 11.65 -0.06
C LYS A 2 -10.34 11.17 -0.43
N THR A 3 -10.09 9.87 -0.27
CA THR A 3 -8.78 9.26 -0.57
C THR A 3 -9.01 8.00 -1.40
N ALA A 4 -8.21 7.84 -2.46
CA ALA A 4 -8.15 6.60 -3.23
C ALA A 4 -6.85 5.87 -2.85
N LEU A 5 -6.99 4.62 -2.38
CA LEU A 5 -5.85 3.74 -2.11
C LEU A 5 -5.59 2.90 -3.36
N ILE A 6 -4.38 2.99 -3.91
CA ILE A 6 -3.96 2.25 -5.10
C ILE A 6 -3.12 1.05 -4.63
N MET A 7 -3.54 -0.16 -4.99
CA MET A 7 -2.82 -1.41 -4.67
C MET A 7 -2.36 -2.07 -5.97
N GLY A 8 -1.14 -2.61 -5.95
CA GLY A 8 -0.58 -3.37 -7.05
C GLY A 8 -0.89 -4.86 -6.96
N SER A 9 -0.62 -5.60 -8.03
CA SER A 9 -0.60 -7.07 -7.96
C SER A 9 0.67 -7.55 -7.23
N GLU A 10 0.65 -8.76 -6.65
CA GLU A 10 1.79 -9.34 -5.91
C GLU A 10 3.09 -9.35 -6.72
N GLY A 11 3.00 -9.55 -8.04
CA GLY A 11 4.15 -9.59 -8.93
C GLY A 11 4.46 -8.25 -9.58
N GLY A 12 3.57 -7.80 -10.46
CA GLY A 12 3.77 -6.60 -11.29
C GLY A 12 3.70 -5.28 -10.53
N GLY A 13 3.28 -5.30 -9.26
CA GLY A 13 3.14 -4.11 -8.44
C GLY A 13 2.14 -3.11 -9.02
N ILE A 14 2.38 -1.83 -8.77
CA ILE A 14 1.55 -0.73 -9.28
C ILE A 14 2.09 -0.29 -10.63
N GLN A 15 1.22 -0.10 -11.62
CA GLN A 15 1.62 0.42 -12.93
C GLN A 15 2.36 1.77 -12.80
N PRO A 16 3.46 1.98 -13.54
CA PRO A 16 4.27 3.20 -13.40
C PRO A 16 3.49 4.51 -13.61
N LEU A 17 2.51 4.51 -14.51
CA LEU A 17 1.67 5.69 -14.76
C LEU A 17 0.83 6.07 -13.53
N LEU A 18 0.30 5.07 -12.80
CA LEU A 18 -0.45 5.29 -11.57
C LEU A 18 0.46 5.78 -10.45
N GLN A 19 1.67 5.22 -10.33
CA GLN A 19 2.65 5.70 -9.35
C GLN A 19 3.01 7.18 -9.57
N LYS A 20 3.23 7.60 -10.84
CA LYS A 20 3.52 9.00 -11.18
C LYS A 20 2.38 9.97 -10.87
N LYS A 21 1.13 9.50 -10.90
CA LYS A 21 -0.06 10.31 -10.61
C LYS A 21 -0.44 10.29 -9.12
N ALA A 22 0.11 9.37 -8.34
CA ALA A 22 -0.18 9.28 -6.92
C ALA A 22 0.43 10.47 -6.16
N CYS A 23 -0.33 11.05 -5.23
CA CYS A 23 0.18 12.14 -4.41
C CYS A 23 1.26 11.68 -3.43
N ARG A 24 1.17 10.43 -2.98
CA ARG A 24 2.09 9.82 -2.01
C ARG A 24 2.22 8.32 -2.30
N SER A 25 3.42 7.82 -2.05
CA SER A 25 3.70 6.38 -2.01
C SER A 25 3.96 5.98 -0.57
N ILE A 26 3.31 4.91 -0.12
CA ILE A 26 3.49 4.33 1.21
C ILE A 26 3.79 2.84 1.07
N PHE A 27 4.55 2.29 2.00
CA PHE A 27 4.90 0.88 2.03
C PHE A 27 4.72 0.32 3.44
N ILE A 28 4.39 -0.97 3.53
CA ILE A 28 4.39 -1.70 4.80
C ILE A 28 5.82 -2.17 5.04
N PRO A 29 6.46 -1.83 6.17
CA PRO A 29 7.77 -2.37 6.51
C PRO A 29 7.69 -3.90 6.63
N MET A 30 8.45 -4.61 5.80
CA MET A 30 8.58 -6.06 5.90
C MET A 30 9.67 -6.42 6.92
N ALA A 31 9.48 -7.55 7.60
CA ALA A 31 10.45 -8.09 8.55
C ALA A 31 11.08 -9.39 8.01
N GLY A 32 12.39 -9.53 8.19
CA GLY A 32 13.14 -10.73 7.79
C GLY A 32 13.16 -10.95 6.28
N HIS A 33 12.97 -12.21 5.86
CA HIS A 33 13.10 -12.64 4.46
C HIS A 33 11.82 -12.44 3.61
N ILE A 34 10.72 -11.97 4.22
CA ILE A 34 9.46 -11.76 3.50
C ILE A 34 9.58 -10.52 2.64
N ARG A 35 9.31 -10.66 1.34
CA ARG A 35 9.45 -9.55 0.38
C ARG A 35 8.13 -8.83 0.08
N SER A 36 7.00 -9.48 0.32
CA SER A 36 5.67 -8.93 0.09
C SER A 36 4.61 -9.66 0.91
N LEU A 37 3.44 -9.04 1.02
CA LEU A 37 2.23 -9.65 1.53
C LEU A 37 1.27 -9.90 0.37
N ASN A 38 0.30 -10.78 0.59
CA ASN A 38 -0.86 -10.86 -0.29
C ASN A 38 -1.57 -9.51 -0.35
N VAL A 39 -2.10 -9.16 -1.53
CA VAL A 39 -2.74 -7.85 -1.75
C VAL A 39 -3.86 -7.60 -0.74
N ALA A 40 -4.70 -8.60 -0.44
CA ALA A 40 -5.78 -8.44 0.52
C ALA A 40 -5.26 -8.16 1.95
N GLN A 41 -4.19 -8.83 2.35
CA GLN A 41 -3.54 -8.62 3.64
C GLN A 41 -2.91 -7.22 3.73
N ALA A 42 -2.21 -6.80 2.68
CA ALA A 42 -1.62 -5.46 2.62
C ALA A 42 -2.71 -4.36 2.67
N THR A 43 -3.81 -4.53 1.95
CA THR A 43 -4.95 -3.60 1.97
C THR A 43 -5.56 -3.51 3.37
N ALA A 44 -5.79 -4.65 4.04
CA ALA A 44 -6.35 -4.67 5.38
C ALA A 44 -5.50 -3.89 6.39
N VAL A 45 -4.17 -4.09 6.37
CA VAL A 45 -3.23 -3.37 7.24
C VAL A 45 -3.25 -1.87 6.97
N LEU A 46 -3.16 -1.46 5.69
CA LEU A 46 -3.14 -0.04 5.34
C LEU A 46 -4.43 0.68 5.74
N LEU A 47 -5.59 0.08 5.50
CA LEU A 47 -6.88 0.65 5.89
C LEU A 47 -7.04 0.72 7.42
N ALA A 48 -6.61 -0.31 8.14
CA ALA A 48 -6.68 -0.35 9.60
C ALA A 48 -5.80 0.74 10.25
N LEU A 49 -4.64 1.04 9.65
CA LEU A 49 -3.73 2.10 10.12
C LEU A 49 -4.15 3.50 9.63
N TRP A 50 -4.75 3.61 8.44
CA TRP A 50 -5.16 4.89 7.86
C TRP A 50 -6.13 5.66 8.76
N ASN A 51 -7.09 4.96 9.35
CA ASN A 51 -8.08 5.57 10.24
C ASN A 51 -7.52 5.98 11.61
N ARG A 52 -6.29 5.57 11.96
CA ARG A 52 -5.74 5.82 13.29
C ARG A 52 -5.03 7.17 13.42
N GLY A 53 -4.83 7.91 12.32
CA GLY A 53 -4.04 9.14 12.31
C GLY A 53 -2.58 8.92 12.73
N PRO A 54 -1.68 9.90 12.56
CA PRO A 54 -0.38 9.84 13.20
C PRO A 54 -0.59 9.89 14.71
N ARG A 55 -0.05 8.90 15.44
CA ARG A 55 0.19 9.05 16.88
C ARG A 55 1.40 9.96 17.09
#